data_AF-A0A7K3XVG4-F1
#
_entry.id   AF-A0A7K3XVG4-F1
#
_cell.length_a   1.000
_cell.length_b   1.000
_cell.length_c   1.000
_cell.angle_alpha   90.00
_cell.angle_beta   90.00
_cell.angle_gamma   90.00
#
_symmetry.space_group_name_H-M   'P 1'
#
loop_
_entity.id
_entity.type
_entity.pdbx_description
1 polymer ?
#
loop_
_entity_poly.entity_id
_entity_poly.type
_entity_poly.pdbx_seq_one_letter_code
_entity_poly.pdbx_strand_id
1 'polypeptide(L)'
;MVNAELYGSLFAALSKRSAMEIAKVSQRFLKMPVVATDAAFVVIAKWPNEPLGDEQWDANRVNFQIEPRFLETFREDDHFARHVEAKAPILIDWGHYAGRPRLTALIRAKDSVAGFVSALTTGCEVEPWHYAAIEAIAEAYSFLAEMEVGARSKRLDFSTAFLYGMLGGTLREGEERAIMRTQFTSQIPGPYLLISAKTRNPYEKALERYLGSELERYFGSVAQAVCDGTLYLLTGNVPADYRNSEVYHAATSAVKKFGAVCGLSRPFSCIDDLADHRWQADSALRIGEALKPDKTVYHYDDFLLDIALDEVTSRIGLGLVEPTAVHALRREDAENGTEYLETLRHYILSGKNKKATAAALNIHRNTLLYRLEHIELVVGGDEAQEGLFLYFLLERHAKDVEAGKSARARVSWENDEGPGGRRV
;
A
#
# COMPACT_ATOMS: atom_id res chain seq x y z
N MET A 1 -12.58 38.62 -19.25
CA MET A 1 -12.88 39.44 -18.04
C MET A 1 -13.14 38.57 -16.82
N VAL A 2 -13.98 37.53 -16.91
CA VAL A 2 -14.29 36.58 -15.81
C VAL A 2 -13.03 36.04 -15.11
N ASN A 3 -12.00 35.64 -15.87
CA ASN A 3 -10.77 35.09 -15.27
C ASN A 3 -10.02 36.12 -14.40
N ALA A 4 -9.83 37.36 -14.86
CA ALA A 4 -9.10 38.37 -14.08
C ALA A 4 -9.81 38.73 -12.76
N GLU A 5 -11.14 38.78 -12.78
CA GLU A 5 -11.95 39.03 -11.58
C GLU A 5 -11.96 37.83 -10.61
N LEU A 6 -12.00 36.61 -11.15
CA LEU A 6 -11.85 35.37 -10.38
C LEU A 6 -10.49 35.33 -9.69
N TYR A 7 -9.38 35.51 -10.42
CA TYR A 7 -8.03 35.53 -9.84
C TYR A 7 -7.88 36.60 -8.76
N GLY A 8 -8.37 37.82 -9.00
CA GLY A 8 -8.35 38.89 -8.00
C GLY A 8 -9.14 38.54 -6.73
N SER A 9 -10.31 37.93 -6.89
CA SER A 9 -11.15 37.49 -5.76
C SER A 9 -10.55 36.31 -5.01
N LEU A 10 -9.96 35.34 -5.71
CA LEU A 10 -9.24 34.20 -5.11
C LEU A 10 -8.01 34.67 -4.34
N PHE A 11 -7.24 35.62 -4.89
CA PHE A 11 -6.10 36.22 -4.20
C PHE A 11 -6.51 36.96 -2.92
N ALA A 12 -7.63 37.69 -2.95
CA ALA A 12 -8.20 38.33 -1.77
C ALA A 12 -8.65 37.30 -0.71
N ALA A 13 -9.26 36.18 -1.13
CA ALA A 13 -9.63 35.09 -0.23
C ALA A 13 -8.40 34.39 0.38
N LEU A 14 -7.37 34.15 -0.43
CA LEU A 14 -6.07 33.62 -0.02
C LEU A 14 -5.36 34.49 1.01
N SER A 15 -5.43 35.81 0.83
CA SER A 15 -4.86 36.79 1.77
C SER A 15 -5.48 36.67 3.17
N LYS A 16 -6.74 36.22 3.26
CA LYS A 16 -7.42 35.91 4.53
C LYS A 16 -7.08 34.53 5.11
N ARG A 17 -6.34 33.70 4.36
CA ARG A 17 -5.99 32.31 4.71
C ARG A 17 -7.21 31.46 5.10
N SER A 18 -8.28 31.55 4.31
CA SER A 18 -9.53 30.86 4.60
C SER A 18 -9.99 29.98 3.44
N ALA A 19 -9.94 28.67 3.65
CA ALA A 19 -10.50 27.67 2.74
C ALA A 19 -11.99 27.92 2.43
N MET A 20 -12.75 28.40 3.42
CA MET A 20 -14.17 28.71 3.29
C MET A 20 -14.42 29.94 2.40
N GLU A 21 -13.61 30.98 2.52
CA GLU A 21 -13.74 32.17 1.65
C GLU A 21 -13.42 31.82 0.18
N ILE A 22 -12.44 30.93 -0.06
CA ILE A 22 -12.18 30.39 -1.40
C ILE A 22 -13.43 29.65 -1.93
N ALA A 23 -14.07 28.79 -1.14
CA ALA A 23 -15.27 28.06 -1.55
C ALA A 23 -16.44 29.01 -1.90
N LYS A 24 -16.67 30.06 -1.10
CA LYS A 24 -17.70 31.07 -1.37
C LYS A 24 -17.45 31.84 -2.68
N VAL A 25 -16.21 32.28 -2.90
CA VAL A 25 -15.80 32.95 -4.14
C VAL A 25 -16.02 31.99 -5.31
N SER A 26 -15.56 30.75 -5.19
CA SER A 26 -15.67 29.71 -6.20
C SER A 26 -17.13 29.47 -6.61
N GLN A 27 -18.03 29.24 -5.65
CA GLN A 27 -19.45 29.05 -5.90
C GLN A 27 -20.10 30.28 -6.55
N ARG A 28 -19.69 31.50 -6.16
CA ARG A 28 -20.21 32.73 -6.75
C ARG A 28 -19.87 32.84 -8.24
N PHE A 29 -18.67 32.43 -8.65
CA PHE A 29 -18.22 32.49 -10.04
C PHE A 29 -18.72 31.31 -10.86
N LEU A 30 -18.58 30.07 -10.37
CA LEU A 30 -19.01 28.86 -11.05
C LEU A 30 -20.53 28.70 -11.08
N LYS A 31 -21.26 29.36 -10.17
CA LYS A 31 -22.70 29.13 -9.90
C LYS A 31 -23.02 27.68 -9.50
N MET A 32 -22.00 26.92 -9.11
CA MET A 32 -22.06 25.52 -8.70
C MET A 32 -21.65 25.42 -7.22
N PRO A 33 -22.34 24.63 -6.39
CA PRO A 33 -21.88 24.26 -5.05
C PRO A 33 -20.46 23.68 -5.08
N VAL A 34 -19.57 24.15 -4.20
CA VAL A 34 -18.15 23.75 -4.16
C VAL A 34 -17.81 23.08 -2.85
N VAL A 35 -17.13 21.94 -2.93
CA VAL A 35 -16.52 21.25 -1.80
C VAL A 35 -15.03 21.04 -2.07
N ALA A 36 -14.20 21.24 -1.06
CA ALA A 36 -12.78 20.97 -1.10
C ALA A 36 -12.39 20.03 0.05
N THR A 37 -11.50 19.09 -0.24
CA THR A 37 -10.93 18.16 0.74
C THR A 37 -9.42 18.25 0.78
N ASP A 38 -8.82 17.86 1.90
CA ASP A 38 -7.39 17.59 1.96
C ASP A 38 -7.06 16.18 1.43
N ALA A 39 -5.78 15.80 1.53
CA ALA A 39 -5.28 14.52 1.07
C ALA A 39 -5.71 13.32 1.91
N ALA A 40 -6.29 13.54 3.10
CA ALA A 40 -6.91 12.51 3.92
C ALA A 40 -8.45 12.53 3.77
N PHE A 41 -8.96 13.17 2.72
CA PHE A 41 -10.38 13.37 2.43
C PHE A 41 -11.16 14.02 3.58
N VAL A 42 -10.49 14.84 4.40
CA VAL A 42 -11.16 15.74 5.34
C VAL A 42 -11.75 16.89 4.55
N VAL A 43 -13.04 17.16 4.72
CA VAL A 43 -13.70 18.30 4.07
C VAL A 43 -13.18 19.59 4.70
N ILE A 44 -12.31 20.31 3.99
CA ILE A 44 -11.71 21.57 4.47
C ILE A 44 -12.60 22.78 4.18
N ALA A 45 -13.46 22.69 3.17
CA ALA A 45 -14.46 23.70 2.86
C ALA A 45 -15.64 23.09 2.11
N LYS A 46 -16.83 23.62 2.34
CA LYS A 46 -18.07 23.26 1.65
C LYS A 46 -18.93 24.51 1.57
N TRP A 47 -19.42 24.85 0.38
CA TRP A 47 -20.33 25.96 0.20
C TRP A 47 -21.30 25.74 -0.98
N PRO A 48 -22.62 25.90 -0.78
CA PRO A 48 -23.26 26.38 0.43
C PRO A 48 -23.45 25.25 1.47
N ASN A 49 -23.99 25.53 2.66
CA ASN A 49 -24.03 24.54 3.75
C ASN A 49 -25.33 23.73 3.77
N GLU A 50 -26.34 24.15 3.03
CA GLU A 50 -27.65 23.51 3.02
C GLU A 50 -27.61 22.16 2.28
N PRO A 51 -28.55 21.25 2.62
CA PRO A 51 -28.77 20.03 1.85
C PRO A 51 -29.21 20.33 0.43
N LEU A 52 -28.69 19.56 -0.53
CA LEU A 52 -29.01 19.65 -1.95
C LEU A 52 -29.71 18.39 -2.46
N GLY A 53 -30.02 17.46 -1.56
CA GLY A 53 -30.55 16.14 -1.88
C GLY A 53 -29.53 15.22 -2.53
N ASP A 54 -28.25 15.63 -2.63
CA ASP A 54 -27.13 14.79 -3.10
C ASP A 54 -26.56 14.05 -1.91
N GLU A 55 -26.50 12.72 -2.01
CA GLU A 55 -26.21 11.85 -0.87
C GLU A 55 -24.84 12.16 -0.24
N GLN A 56 -23.81 12.32 -1.06
CA GLN A 56 -22.48 12.66 -0.57
C GLN A 56 -22.40 14.09 -0.07
N TRP A 57 -23.01 15.04 -0.78
CA TRP A 57 -23.05 16.43 -0.34
C TRP A 57 -23.70 16.56 1.04
N ASP A 58 -24.84 15.92 1.24
CA ASP A 58 -25.64 16.02 2.45
C ASP A 58 -24.95 15.30 3.63
N ALA A 59 -24.17 14.25 3.36
CA ALA A 59 -23.33 13.57 4.35
C ALA A 59 -22.06 14.38 4.71
N ASN A 60 -21.48 15.12 3.77
CA ASN A 60 -20.23 15.85 3.97
C ASN A 60 -20.35 16.97 5.02
N ARG A 61 -19.44 16.93 6.01
CA ARG A 61 -19.32 17.91 7.09
C ARG A 61 -17.91 18.50 7.13
N VAL A 62 -17.81 19.82 7.21
CA VAL A 62 -16.52 20.52 7.33
C VAL A 62 -15.76 20.05 8.57
N ASN A 63 -14.47 19.79 8.43
CA ASN A 63 -13.54 19.19 9.40
C ASN A 63 -13.77 17.71 9.72
N PHE A 64 -14.64 17.02 8.97
CA PHE A 64 -14.80 15.57 9.07
C PHE A 64 -14.32 14.91 7.78
N GLN A 65 -13.84 13.67 7.90
CA GLN A 65 -13.54 12.84 6.74
C GLN A 65 -14.81 12.43 6.02
N ILE A 66 -14.70 12.31 4.70
CA ILE A 66 -15.72 11.69 3.87
C ILE A 66 -15.99 10.27 4.37
N GLU A 67 -17.27 9.89 4.41
CA GLU A 67 -17.68 8.56 4.84
C GLU A 67 -17.06 7.47 3.94
N PRO A 68 -16.58 6.34 4.51
CA PRO A 68 -15.95 5.25 3.77
C PRO A 68 -16.64 4.83 2.48
N ARG A 69 -17.98 4.73 2.51
CA ARG A 69 -18.80 4.27 1.38
C ARG A 69 -18.63 5.10 0.12
N PHE A 70 -18.38 6.41 0.23
CA PHE A 70 -18.17 7.25 -0.95
C PHE A 70 -16.77 7.11 -1.55
N LEU A 71 -15.78 6.70 -0.75
CA LEU A 71 -14.45 6.38 -1.26
C LEU A 71 -14.40 4.99 -1.88
N GLU A 72 -15.19 4.05 -1.36
CA GLU A 72 -15.41 2.76 -1.99
C GLU A 72 -16.01 2.93 -3.39
N THR A 73 -17.09 3.69 -3.54
CA THR A 73 -17.65 3.99 -4.87
C THR A 73 -16.66 4.77 -5.72
N PHE A 74 -15.93 5.73 -5.13
CA PHE A 74 -14.92 6.49 -5.86
C PHE A 74 -13.83 5.60 -6.48
N ARG A 75 -13.50 4.50 -5.79
CA ARG A 75 -12.54 3.49 -6.26
C ARG A 75 -13.16 2.50 -7.23
N GLU A 76 -14.33 1.95 -6.93
CA GLU A 76 -15.04 0.97 -7.76
C GLU A 76 -15.35 1.50 -9.16
N ASP A 77 -15.66 2.80 -9.24
CA ASP A 77 -15.93 3.50 -10.50
C ASP A 77 -14.67 4.11 -11.14
N ASP A 78 -13.46 3.77 -10.66
CA ASP A 78 -12.17 4.15 -11.24
C ASP A 78 -11.92 5.68 -11.33
N HIS A 79 -12.48 6.46 -10.42
CA HIS A 79 -12.31 7.92 -10.47
C HIS A 79 -10.87 8.36 -10.18
N PHE A 80 -10.09 7.60 -9.41
CA PHE A 80 -8.68 7.92 -9.12
C PHE A 80 -7.80 7.87 -10.37
N ALA A 81 -7.85 6.77 -11.13
CA ALA A 81 -7.02 6.62 -12.33
C ALA A 81 -7.35 7.72 -13.34
N ARG A 82 -8.64 8.00 -13.58
CA ARG A 82 -9.08 9.05 -14.51
C ARG A 82 -8.56 10.44 -14.16
N HIS A 83 -8.48 10.81 -12.88
CA HIS A 83 -7.87 12.08 -12.47
C HIS A 83 -6.35 12.11 -12.70
N VAL A 84 -5.66 11.01 -12.39
CA VAL A 84 -4.21 10.93 -12.52
C VAL A 84 -3.80 10.94 -14.00
N GLU A 85 -4.54 10.23 -14.85
CA GLU A 85 -4.31 10.14 -16.29
C GLU A 85 -4.61 11.45 -17.02
N ALA A 86 -5.75 12.08 -16.74
CA ALA A 86 -6.15 13.30 -17.42
C ALA A 86 -5.18 14.46 -17.16
N LYS A 87 -4.55 14.49 -15.97
CA LYS A 87 -3.67 15.57 -15.49
C LYS A 87 -4.30 16.98 -15.49
N ALA A 88 -5.59 17.09 -15.76
CA ALA A 88 -6.40 18.30 -15.84
C ALA A 88 -7.74 18.10 -15.11
N PRO A 89 -8.55 19.15 -14.90
CA PRO A 89 -9.89 18.98 -14.35
C PRO A 89 -10.76 18.08 -15.23
N ILE A 90 -11.58 17.24 -14.61
CA ILE A 90 -12.49 16.31 -15.31
C ILE A 90 -13.92 16.51 -14.83
N LEU A 91 -14.86 16.31 -15.74
CA LEU A 91 -16.27 16.18 -15.39
C LEU A 91 -16.53 14.72 -15.04
N ILE A 92 -16.97 14.47 -13.82
CA ILE A 92 -17.39 13.16 -13.36
C ILE A 92 -18.90 13.03 -13.56
N ASP A 93 -19.29 12.25 -14.57
CA ASP A 93 -20.67 11.99 -14.99
C ASP A 93 -20.93 10.50 -15.27
N TRP A 94 -20.14 9.62 -14.64
CA TRP A 94 -20.29 8.17 -14.72
C TRP A 94 -20.36 7.53 -13.32
N GLY A 95 -20.63 6.23 -13.27
CA GLY A 95 -20.69 5.47 -12.02
C GLY A 95 -21.77 6.00 -11.08
N HIS A 96 -21.47 6.04 -9.78
CA HIS A 96 -22.32 6.61 -8.73
C HIS A 96 -22.75 8.06 -9.02
N TYR A 97 -21.98 8.81 -9.81
CA TYR A 97 -22.22 10.23 -10.09
C TYR A 97 -22.91 10.51 -11.44
N ALA A 98 -23.33 9.49 -12.19
CA ALA A 98 -23.92 9.67 -13.52
C ALA A 98 -25.16 10.60 -13.55
N GLY A 99 -25.99 10.54 -12.50
CA GLY A 99 -27.17 11.40 -12.37
C GLY A 99 -26.89 12.76 -11.71
N ARG A 100 -25.67 12.97 -11.20
CA ARG A 100 -25.28 14.18 -10.45
C ARG A 100 -23.85 14.59 -10.78
N PRO A 101 -23.63 15.12 -11.99
CA PRO A 101 -22.29 15.39 -12.47
C PRO A 101 -21.58 16.41 -11.59
N ARG A 102 -20.26 16.23 -11.44
CA ARG A 102 -19.41 17.16 -10.69
C ARG A 102 -18.11 17.39 -11.44
N LEU A 103 -17.76 18.66 -11.60
CA LEU A 103 -16.50 19.06 -12.18
C LEU A 103 -15.45 19.02 -11.07
N THR A 104 -14.36 18.28 -11.23
CA THR A 104 -13.37 18.06 -10.17
C THR A 104 -11.96 18.34 -10.66
N ALA A 105 -11.15 18.94 -9.79
CA ALA A 105 -9.74 19.20 -10.02
C ALA A 105 -8.88 18.74 -8.83
N LEU A 106 -7.63 18.37 -9.12
CA LEU A 106 -6.64 17.98 -8.11
C LEU A 106 -6.01 19.21 -7.48
N ILE A 107 -5.97 19.27 -6.16
CA ILE A 107 -5.14 20.20 -5.41
C ILE A 107 -3.75 19.56 -5.34
N ARG A 108 -2.71 20.24 -5.84
CA ARG A 108 -1.36 19.67 -6.00
C ARG A 108 -0.39 20.30 -5.00
N ALA A 109 0.53 19.53 -4.46
CA ALA A 109 1.68 20.03 -3.72
C ALA A 109 2.95 19.34 -4.23
N LYS A 110 3.90 20.11 -4.78
CA LYS A 110 5.15 19.66 -5.44
C LYS A 110 5.05 18.29 -6.13
N ASP A 111 5.23 17.20 -5.38
CA ASP A 111 5.32 15.83 -5.89
C ASP A 111 4.12 14.92 -5.50
N SER A 112 3.02 15.48 -4.99
CA SER A 112 1.87 14.70 -4.49
C SER A 112 0.52 15.40 -4.66
N VAL A 113 -0.57 14.64 -4.52
CA VAL A 113 -1.93 15.18 -4.40
C VAL A 113 -2.15 15.66 -2.96
N ALA A 114 -2.46 16.95 -2.81
CA ALA A 114 -2.75 17.59 -1.53
C ALA A 114 -4.24 17.59 -1.18
N GLY A 115 -5.11 17.24 -2.13
CA GLY A 115 -6.55 17.16 -1.96
C GLY A 115 -7.32 17.25 -3.27
N PHE A 116 -8.63 17.47 -3.16
CA PHE A 116 -9.54 17.59 -4.30
C PHE A 116 -10.43 18.80 -4.11
N VAL A 117 -10.79 19.48 -5.20
CA VAL A 117 -11.90 20.44 -5.23
C VAL A 117 -12.92 19.98 -6.26
N SER A 118 -14.19 19.93 -5.87
CA SER A 118 -15.30 19.50 -6.71
C SER A 118 -16.41 20.53 -6.71
N ALA A 119 -16.93 20.85 -7.89
CA ALA A 119 -18.09 21.69 -8.11
C ALA A 119 -19.27 20.83 -8.60
N LEU A 120 -20.35 20.76 -7.84
CA LEU A 120 -21.56 20.02 -8.24
C LEU A 120 -22.28 20.82 -9.31
N THR A 121 -22.52 20.21 -10.47
CA THR A 121 -23.11 20.94 -11.61
C THR A 121 -24.52 21.45 -11.32
N THR A 122 -25.30 20.73 -10.52
CA THR A 122 -26.70 21.07 -10.19
C THR A 122 -27.56 21.40 -11.42
N GLY A 123 -27.29 20.74 -12.56
CA GLY A 123 -27.98 20.97 -13.83
C GLY A 123 -27.44 22.14 -14.67
N CYS A 124 -26.38 22.82 -14.22
CA CYS A 124 -25.66 23.81 -15.03
C CYS A 124 -24.86 23.12 -16.15
N GLU A 125 -24.91 23.69 -17.35
CA GLU A 125 -24.09 23.26 -18.48
C GLU A 125 -22.61 23.61 -18.24
N VAL A 126 -21.72 22.64 -18.40
CA VAL A 126 -20.29 22.81 -18.12
C VAL A 126 -19.55 23.25 -19.38
N GLU A 127 -19.35 24.56 -19.50
CA GLU A 127 -18.55 25.18 -20.56
C GLU A 127 -17.03 25.10 -20.34
N PRO A 128 -16.19 25.23 -21.40
CA PRO A 128 -14.73 25.17 -21.30
C PRO A 128 -14.09 26.11 -20.27
N TRP A 129 -14.68 27.28 -20.03
CA TRP A 129 -14.13 28.23 -19.04
C TRP A 129 -14.32 27.73 -17.60
N HIS A 130 -15.29 26.86 -17.31
CA HIS A 130 -15.45 26.27 -15.98
C HIS A 130 -14.26 25.38 -15.62
N TYR A 131 -13.69 24.66 -16.60
CA TYR A 131 -12.47 23.87 -16.41
C TYR A 131 -11.29 24.76 -16.01
N ALA A 132 -11.07 25.86 -16.74
CA ALA A 132 -10.03 26.83 -16.38
C ALA A 132 -10.29 27.48 -15.01
N ALA A 133 -11.56 27.75 -14.68
CA ALA A 133 -11.93 28.33 -13.40
C ALA A 133 -11.69 27.38 -12.22
N ILE A 134 -12.10 26.11 -12.32
CA ILE A 134 -11.86 25.13 -11.25
C ILE A 134 -10.37 24.80 -11.09
N GLU A 135 -9.59 24.87 -12.18
CA GLU A 135 -8.14 24.74 -12.13
C GLU A 135 -7.52 25.90 -11.34
N ALA A 136 -7.90 27.14 -11.61
CA ALA A 136 -7.46 28.31 -10.84
C ALA A 136 -7.88 28.23 -9.36
N ILE A 137 -9.06 27.66 -9.07
CA ILE A 137 -9.52 27.41 -7.71
C ILE A 137 -8.65 26.35 -7.02
N ALA A 138 -8.31 25.27 -7.73
CA ALA A 138 -7.42 24.22 -7.22
C ALA A 138 -6.00 24.77 -6.95
N GLU A 139 -5.48 25.66 -7.81
CA GLU A 139 -4.23 26.38 -7.57
C GLU A 139 -4.30 27.24 -6.31
N ALA A 140 -5.42 27.95 -6.10
CA ALA A 140 -5.61 28.72 -4.88
C ALA A 140 -5.57 27.81 -3.63
N TYR A 141 -6.26 26.68 -3.64
CA TYR A 141 -6.15 25.71 -2.55
C TYR A 141 -4.73 25.14 -2.40
N SER A 142 -3.99 24.98 -3.49
CA SER A 142 -2.60 24.51 -3.47
C SER A 142 -1.70 25.51 -2.73
N PHE A 143 -1.82 26.80 -3.03
CA PHE A 143 -1.11 27.85 -2.29
C PHE A 143 -1.51 27.91 -0.81
N LEU A 144 -2.81 27.79 -0.50
CA LEU A 144 -3.26 27.74 0.90
C LEU A 144 -2.66 26.54 1.64
N ALA A 145 -2.65 25.36 1.02
CA ALA A 145 -2.07 24.15 1.56
C ALA A 145 -0.56 24.32 1.79
N GLU A 146 0.19 24.95 0.90
CA GLU A 146 1.62 25.22 1.09
C GLU A 146 1.88 26.20 2.25
N MET A 147 1.09 27.26 2.37
CA MET A 147 1.16 28.22 3.48
C MET A 147 0.83 27.55 4.82
N GLU A 148 -0.14 26.65 4.82
CA GLU A 148 -0.49 25.85 6.00
C GLU A 148 0.54 24.77 6.29
N VAL A 149 1.12 24.09 5.31
CA VAL A 149 2.20 23.10 5.48
C VAL A 149 3.45 23.78 6.04
N GLY A 150 3.79 25.00 5.66
CA GLY A 150 4.87 25.76 6.31
C GLY A 150 4.60 26.04 7.80
N ALA A 151 3.32 26.18 8.19
CA ALA A 151 2.90 26.36 9.58
C ALA A 151 2.69 25.03 10.33
N ARG A 152 2.18 23.98 9.66
CA ARG A 152 2.00 22.59 10.11
C ARG A 152 3.33 21.86 10.22
N SER A 153 4.32 22.17 9.40
CA SER A 153 5.69 21.67 9.53
C SER A 153 6.38 22.22 10.78
N LYS A 154 5.92 23.36 11.32
CA LYS A 154 6.28 23.86 12.66
C LYS A 154 5.37 23.31 13.78
N ARG A 155 4.28 22.63 13.42
CA ARG A 155 3.24 22.04 14.29
C ARG A 155 3.09 20.54 14.06
N LEU A 156 4.09 19.88 13.47
CA LEU A 156 4.02 18.46 13.18
C LEU A 156 3.77 17.79 14.52
N ASP A 157 2.77 16.91 14.58
CA ASP A 157 2.57 16.09 15.75
C ASP A 157 3.92 15.48 16.11
N PHE A 158 4.38 15.79 17.32
CA PHE A 158 5.69 15.41 17.83
C PHE A 158 5.95 13.91 17.57
N SER A 159 4.91 13.09 17.73
CA SER A 159 4.94 11.66 17.47
C SER A 159 5.20 11.29 16.01
N THR A 160 4.57 11.99 15.05
CA THR A 160 4.83 11.81 13.61
C THR A 160 6.27 12.17 13.26
N ALA A 161 6.77 13.31 13.76
CA ALA A 161 8.12 13.77 13.47
C ALA A 161 9.19 12.83 14.04
N PHE A 162 8.99 12.37 15.28
CA PHE A 162 9.88 11.42 15.93
C PHE A 162 9.89 10.07 15.20
N LEU A 163 8.70 9.53 14.88
CA LEU A 163 8.59 8.27 14.13
C LEU A 163 9.27 8.35 12.77
N TYR A 164 9.00 9.42 11.99
CA TYR A 164 9.66 9.63 10.70
C TYR A 164 11.19 9.70 10.84
N GLY A 165 11.68 10.43 11.84
CA GLY A 165 13.11 10.56 12.09
C GLY A 165 13.78 9.24 12.51
N MET A 166 13.08 8.40 13.28
CA MET A 166 13.55 7.06 13.65
C MET A 166 13.57 6.12 12.44
N LEU A 167 12.49 6.10 11.65
CA LEU A 167 12.38 5.26 10.45
C LEU A 167 13.43 5.64 9.40
N GLY A 168 13.65 6.94 9.19
CA GLY A 168 14.61 7.47 8.22
C GLY A 168 16.07 7.47 8.71
N GLY A 169 16.34 7.10 9.96
CA GLY A 169 17.69 7.12 10.54
C GLY A 169 18.29 8.53 10.65
N THR A 170 17.47 9.58 10.63
CA THR A 170 17.93 10.99 10.63
C THR A 170 18.10 11.56 12.03
N LEU A 171 17.62 10.86 13.07
CA LEU A 171 17.77 11.29 14.46
C LEU A 171 19.18 10.99 14.97
N ARG A 172 19.89 12.05 15.34
CA ARG A 172 21.24 11.95 15.92
C ARG A 172 21.17 11.41 17.34
N GLU A 173 22.17 10.64 17.74
CA GLU A 173 22.34 10.26 19.15
C GLU A 173 22.69 11.49 20.00
N GLY A 174 22.15 11.53 21.21
CA GLY A 174 22.38 12.64 22.15
C GLY A 174 21.21 12.86 23.10
N GLU A 175 21.37 13.85 23.99
CA GLU A 175 20.37 14.21 25.00
C GLU A 175 19.02 14.59 24.39
N GLU A 176 19.03 15.31 23.25
CA GLU A 176 17.80 15.68 22.54
C GLU A 176 16.99 14.45 22.12
N ARG A 177 17.63 13.43 21.53
CA ARG A 177 16.95 12.18 21.16
C ARG A 177 16.40 11.46 22.38
N ALA A 178 17.10 11.49 23.52
CA ALA A 178 16.63 10.87 24.75
C ALA A 178 15.38 11.58 25.33
N ILE A 179 15.35 12.92 25.27
CA ILE A 179 14.18 13.73 25.65
C ILE A 179 13.01 13.42 24.72
N MET A 180 13.24 13.44 23.40
CA MET A 180 12.21 13.12 22.43
C MET A 180 11.68 11.69 22.62
N ARG A 181 12.57 10.71 22.82
CA ARG A 181 12.17 9.33 23.12
C ARG A 181 11.26 9.27 24.35
N THR A 182 11.61 9.96 25.43
CA THR A 182 10.82 9.97 26.68
C THR A 182 9.44 10.58 26.46
N GLN A 183 9.36 11.67 25.71
CA GLN A 183 8.07 12.28 25.35
C GLN A 183 7.25 11.34 24.46
N PHE A 184 7.89 10.67 23.50
CA PHE A 184 7.24 9.76 22.57
C PHE A 184 6.64 8.56 23.30
N THR A 185 7.43 7.88 24.13
CA THR A 185 6.98 6.70 24.87
C THR A 185 5.94 7.03 25.94
N SER A 186 5.83 8.30 26.37
CA SER A 186 4.74 8.77 27.23
C SER A 186 3.44 8.98 26.45
N GLN A 187 3.50 9.40 25.18
CA GLN A 187 2.32 9.59 24.33
C GLN A 187 1.83 8.26 23.76
N ILE A 188 2.77 7.40 23.38
CA ILE A 188 2.54 6.08 22.80
C ILE A 188 3.33 5.10 23.65
N PRO A 189 2.76 4.61 24.75
CA PRO A 189 3.41 3.59 25.55
C PRO A 189 3.38 2.24 24.84
N GLY A 190 4.45 1.45 24.98
CA GLY A 190 4.52 0.09 24.46
C GLY A 190 3.66 -0.90 25.29
N PRO A 191 3.57 -2.18 24.87
CA PRO A 191 4.23 -2.77 23.70
C PRO A 191 3.74 -2.18 22.38
N TYR A 192 4.63 -2.15 21.40
CA TYR A 192 4.43 -1.60 20.06
C TYR A 192 4.14 -2.69 19.04
N LEU A 193 3.44 -2.31 17.97
CA LEU A 193 3.31 -3.09 16.74
C LEU A 193 3.50 -2.12 15.58
N LEU A 194 4.44 -2.43 14.69
CA LEU A 194 4.67 -1.64 13.49
C LEU A 194 3.95 -2.29 12.30
N ILE A 195 3.21 -1.45 11.58
CA ILE A 195 2.44 -1.82 10.40
C ILE A 195 3.00 -1.02 9.23
N SER A 196 3.52 -1.67 8.20
CA SER A 196 3.76 -1.05 6.89
C SER A 196 2.53 -1.26 6.03
N ALA A 197 2.04 -0.22 5.38
CA ALA A 197 0.83 -0.24 4.57
C ALA A 197 1.05 0.50 3.25
N LYS A 198 0.46 -0.04 2.19
CA LYS A 198 0.44 0.59 0.86
C LYS A 198 -0.81 0.20 0.10
N THR A 199 -1.16 0.96 -0.92
CA THR A 199 -2.18 0.57 -1.90
C THR A 199 -1.57 -0.31 -2.99
N ARG A 200 -2.34 -1.28 -3.52
CA ARG A 200 -1.89 -2.08 -4.67
C ARG A 200 -1.91 -1.29 -5.96
N ASN A 201 -2.92 -0.45 -6.10
CA ASN A 201 -3.15 0.39 -7.25
C ASN A 201 -2.30 1.68 -7.11
N PRO A 202 -1.31 1.93 -7.97
CA PRO A 202 -0.48 3.14 -7.89
C PRO A 202 -1.27 4.44 -8.06
N TYR A 203 -2.45 4.39 -8.69
CA TYR A 203 -3.37 5.53 -8.82
C TYR A 203 -4.09 5.87 -7.50
N GLU A 204 -4.11 4.95 -6.55
CA GLU A 204 -4.77 5.09 -5.25
C GLU A 204 -3.85 5.59 -4.14
N LYS A 205 -2.62 6.05 -4.44
CA LYS A 205 -1.70 6.61 -3.43
C LYS A 205 -2.33 7.68 -2.53
N ALA A 206 -3.30 8.45 -3.04
CA ALA A 206 -4.03 9.42 -2.23
C ALA A 206 -4.79 8.77 -1.05
N LEU A 207 -5.22 7.52 -1.18
CA LEU A 207 -5.89 6.76 -0.13
C LEU A 207 -4.96 6.34 1.01
N GLU A 208 -3.64 6.41 0.87
CA GLU A 208 -2.72 6.02 1.96
C GLU A 208 -2.88 6.93 3.18
N ARG A 209 -3.00 8.26 2.98
CA ARG A 209 -3.25 9.17 4.10
C ARG A 209 -4.63 8.97 4.74
N TYR A 210 -5.63 8.65 3.92
CA TYR A 210 -6.95 8.27 4.42
C TYR A 210 -6.88 7.01 5.28
N LEU A 211 -6.22 5.97 4.76
CA LEU A 211 -6.02 4.71 5.47
C LEU A 211 -5.30 4.93 6.80
N GLY A 212 -4.29 5.80 6.82
CA GLY A 212 -3.62 6.24 8.04
C GLY A 212 -4.63 6.71 9.10
N SER A 213 -5.35 7.78 8.80
CA SER A 213 -6.35 8.34 9.72
C SER A 213 -7.51 7.40 10.06
N GLU A 214 -7.92 6.52 9.15
CA GLU A 214 -8.95 5.53 9.42
C GLU A 214 -8.43 4.45 10.39
N LEU A 215 -7.20 3.97 10.19
CA LEU A 215 -6.56 3.03 11.10
C LEU A 215 -6.33 3.65 12.50
N GLU A 216 -5.97 4.93 12.56
CA GLU A 216 -5.83 5.67 13.84
C GLU A 216 -7.10 5.67 14.68
N ARG A 217 -8.29 5.54 14.09
CA ARG A 217 -9.55 5.47 14.86
C ARG A 217 -9.74 4.17 15.62
N TYR A 218 -9.13 3.08 15.14
CA TYR A 218 -9.19 1.79 15.81
C TYR A 218 -8.14 1.69 16.91
N PHE A 219 -6.96 2.27 16.70
CA PHE A 219 -5.84 2.20 17.64
C PHE A 219 -5.81 3.42 18.58
N GLY A 220 -5.92 3.20 19.89
CA GLY A 220 -5.96 4.29 20.88
C GLY A 220 -4.65 5.07 21.08
N SER A 221 -3.50 4.51 20.70
CA SER A 221 -2.19 5.16 20.80
C SER A 221 -1.40 4.88 19.54
N VAL A 222 -1.28 5.85 18.65
CA VAL A 222 -0.78 5.64 17.29
C VAL A 222 0.09 6.81 16.83
N ALA A 223 1.18 6.50 16.14
CA ALA A 223 1.94 7.43 15.34
C ALA A 223 1.95 6.93 13.90
N GLN A 224 1.88 7.86 12.95
CA GLN A 224 2.01 7.54 11.53
C GLN A 224 3.13 8.34 10.88
N ALA A 225 3.77 7.77 9.87
CA ALA A 225 4.76 8.44 9.05
C ALA A 225 4.80 7.82 7.66
N VAL A 226 5.06 8.63 6.64
CA VAL A 226 5.31 8.10 5.28
C VAL A 226 6.81 8.17 5.01
N CYS A 227 7.43 7.03 4.73
CA CYS A 227 8.86 6.91 4.43
C CYS A 227 9.03 6.06 3.17
N ASP A 228 9.83 6.52 2.21
CA ASP A 228 10.07 5.84 0.93
C ASP A 228 8.79 5.43 0.18
N GLY A 229 7.73 6.25 0.26
CA GLY A 229 6.44 5.97 -0.37
C GLY A 229 5.64 4.85 0.27
N THR A 230 5.98 4.44 1.50
CA THR A 230 5.22 3.48 2.32
C THR A 230 4.69 4.18 3.56
N LEU A 231 3.42 3.93 3.90
CA LEU A 231 2.82 4.40 5.14
C LEU A 231 3.21 3.45 6.28
N TYR A 232 3.75 3.99 7.35
CA TYR A 232 4.02 3.26 8.59
C TYR A 232 3.08 3.75 9.68
N LEU A 233 2.46 2.80 10.38
CA LEU A 233 1.72 3.05 11.61
C LEU A 233 2.37 2.29 12.75
N LEU A 234 2.73 3.01 13.81
CA LEU A 234 3.18 2.44 15.06
C LEU A 234 2.06 2.58 16.08
N THR A 235 1.46 1.46 16.48
CA THR A 235 0.49 1.42 17.59
C THR A 235 1.17 1.01 18.89
N GLY A 236 0.77 1.64 20.00
CA GLY A 236 1.17 1.30 21.37
C GLY A 236 0.12 0.48 22.11
N ASN A 237 0.40 0.14 23.37
CA ASN A 237 -0.44 -0.66 24.28
C ASN A 237 -0.93 -1.99 23.65
N VAL A 238 -0.11 -2.61 22.80
CA VAL A 238 -0.51 -3.81 22.07
C VAL A 238 -0.64 -4.99 23.04
N PRO A 239 -1.83 -5.62 23.15
CA PRO A 239 -2.00 -6.78 24.02
C PRO A 239 -1.27 -7.99 23.44
N ALA A 240 -0.85 -8.93 24.31
CA ALA A 240 -0.14 -10.13 23.90
C ALA A 240 -0.91 -10.96 22.85
N ASP A 241 -2.24 -10.99 22.96
CA ASP A 241 -3.14 -11.69 22.03
C ASP A 241 -3.88 -10.73 21.07
N TYR A 242 -3.18 -9.70 20.56
CA TYR A 242 -3.79 -8.68 19.71
C TYR A 242 -4.49 -9.25 18.47
N ARG A 243 -4.03 -10.38 17.92
CA ARG A 243 -4.59 -11.01 16.72
C ARG A 243 -6.05 -11.45 16.89
N ASN A 244 -6.50 -11.67 18.14
CA ASN A 244 -7.87 -12.05 18.47
C ASN A 244 -8.72 -10.87 18.98
N SER A 245 -8.17 -9.65 18.98
CA SER A 245 -8.89 -8.47 19.45
C SER A 245 -9.87 -7.92 18.41
N GLU A 246 -11.01 -7.40 18.87
CA GLU A 246 -11.99 -6.71 17.99
C GLU A 246 -11.35 -5.55 17.23
N VAL A 247 -10.47 -4.79 17.89
CA VAL A 247 -9.72 -3.67 17.31
C VAL A 247 -8.90 -4.14 16.10
N TYR A 248 -8.16 -5.24 16.25
CA TYR A 248 -7.36 -5.79 15.16
C TYR A 248 -8.25 -6.32 14.01
N HIS A 249 -9.35 -7.00 14.30
CA HIS A 249 -10.28 -7.47 13.28
C HIS A 249 -10.95 -6.31 12.52
N ALA A 250 -11.29 -5.23 13.21
CA ALA A 250 -11.84 -4.02 12.59
C ALA A 250 -10.80 -3.33 11.69
N ALA A 251 -9.57 -3.14 12.19
CA ALA A 251 -8.47 -2.55 11.42
C ALA A 251 -8.13 -3.36 10.16
N THR A 252 -8.02 -4.69 10.27
CA THR A 252 -7.75 -5.57 9.12
C THR A 252 -8.90 -5.61 8.12
N SER A 253 -10.14 -5.49 8.59
CA SER A 253 -11.32 -5.34 7.72
C SER A 253 -11.29 -4.02 6.95
N ALA A 254 -10.88 -2.92 7.59
CA ALA A 254 -10.68 -1.63 6.94
C ALA A 254 -9.60 -1.71 5.84
N VAL A 255 -8.43 -2.29 6.15
CA VAL A 255 -7.35 -2.51 5.15
C VAL A 255 -7.89 -3.23 3.91
N LYS A 256 -8.63 -4.33 4.10
CA LYS A 256 -9.23 -5.09 3.00
C LYS A 256 -10.23 -4.26 2.20
N LYS A 257 -11.12 -3.53 2.88
CA LYS A 257 -12.15 -2.69 2.27
C LYS A 257 -11.54 -1.59 1.41
N PHE A 258 -10.43 -0.99 1.83
CA PHE A 258 -9.69 0.01 1.06
C PHE A 258 -8.68 -0.55 0.05
N GLY A 259 -8.64 -1.88 -0.17
CA GLY A 259 -7.80 -2.47 -1.22
C GLY A 259 -6.30 -2.30 -0.94
N ALA A 260 -5.99 -1.96 0.31
CA ALA A 260 -4.65 -1.81 0.81
C ALA A 260 -4.11 -3.18 1.22
N VAL A 261 -2.79 -3.23 1.33
CA VAL A 261 -2.05 -4.36 1.86
C VAL A 261 -1.16 -3.88 2.98
N CYS A 262 -0.99 -4.71 4.01
CA CYS A 262 -0.10 -4.39 5.11
C CYS A 262 0.78 -5.56 5.55
N GLY A 263 2.01 -5.23 5.94
CA GLY A 263 2.94 -6.09 6.64
C GLY A 263 3.04 -5.69 8.10
N LEU A 264 3.09 -6.68 8.99
CA LEU A 264 3.11 -6.47 10.43
C LEU A 264 4.37 -7.08 11.03
N SER A 265 5.06 -6.29 11.86
CA SER A 265 6.16 -6.76 12.67
C SER A 265 5.69 -7.69 13.80
N ARG A 266 6.63 -8.25 14.55
CA ARG A 266 6.33 -8.76 15.90
C ARG A 266 6.00 -7.60 16.84
N PRO A 267 5.24 -7.83 17.91
CA PRO A 267 5.16 -6.89 19.01
C PRO A 267 6.53 -6.70 19.68
N PHE A 268 6.82 -5.48 20.11
CA PHE A 268 8.12 -5.15 20.71
C PHE A 268 8.00 -4.04 21.75
N SER A 269 8.88 -4.02 22.75
CA SER A 269 8.74 -3.09 23.90
C SER A 269 9.74 -1.94 23.87
N CYS A 270 10.84 -2.08 23.14
CA CYS A 270 11.88 -1.06 23.05
C CYS A 270 11.76 -0.29 21.73
N ILE A 271 11.48 1.01 21.79
CA ILE A 271 11.33 1.83 20.59
C ILE A 271 12.64 1.95 19.78
N ASP A 272 13.78 1.70 20.40
CA ASP A 272 15.07 1.69 19.68
C ASP A 272 15.23 0.45 18.78
N ASP A 273 14.41 -0.59 18.93
CA ASP A 273 14.36 -1.76 18.04
C ASP A 273 13.53 -1.50 16.77
N LEU A 274 13.06 -0.26 16.55
CA LEU A 274 12.15 0.07 15.46
C LEU A 274 12.71 -0.28 14.08
N ALA A 275 14.03 -0.15 13.86
CA ALA A 275 14.66 -0.47 12.59
C ALA A 275 14.50 -1.95 12.21
N ASP A 276 14.68 -2.85 13.18
CA ASP A 276 14.49 -4.29 12.98
C ASP A 276 13.02 -4.60 12.71
N HIS A 277 12.11 -3.93 13.41
CA HIS A 277 10.67 -4.12 13.23
C HIS A 277 10.15 -3.51 11.92
N ARG A 278 10.78 -2.45 11.42
CA ARG A 278 10.59 -1.93 10.05
C ARG A 278 10.95 -3.00 9.04
N TRP A 279 12.15 -3.58 9.17
CA TRP A 279 12.58 -4.66 8.29
C TRP A 279 11.62 -5.87 8.33
N GLN A 280 11.12 -6.25 9.51
CA GLN A 280 10.12 -7.31 9.65
C GLN A 280 8.81 -6.99 8.91
N ALA A 281 8.23 -5.82 9.15
CA ALA A 281 6.97 -5.39 8.53
C ALA A 281 7.11 -5.31 7.00
N ASP A 282 8.18 -4.68 6.51
CA ASP A 282 8.44 -4.53 5.07
C ASP A 282 8.69 -5.89 4.40
N SER A 283 9.44 -6.78 5.04
CA SER A 283 9.68 -8.13 4.53
C SER A 283 8.40 -8.97 4.50
N ALA A 284 7.58 -8.89 5.55
CA ALA A 284 6.28 -9.56 5.59
C ALA A 284 5.37 -9.08 4.46
N LEU A 285 5.30 -7.76 4.24
CA LEU A 285 4.53 -7.18 3.14
C LEU A 285 5.04 -7.65 1.77
N ARG A 286 6.36 -7.57 1.55
CA ARG A 286 7.00 -7.90 0.27
C ARG A 286 6.85 -9.38 -0.10
N ILE A 287 7.17 -10.28 0.84
CA ILE A 287 7.14 -11.73 0.61
C ILE A 287 5.72 -12.27 0.66
N GLY A 288 4.93 -11.81 1.62
CA GLY A 288 3.54 -12.21 1.74
C GLY A 288 2.73 -11.86 0.50
N GLU A 289 2.93 -10.66 -0.05
CA GLU A 289 2.26 -10.22 -1.27
C GLU A 289 2.68 -11.04 -2.51
N ALA A 290 3.95 -11.45 -2.59
CA ALA A 290 4.41 -12.32 -3.68
C ALA A 290 3.82 -13.73 -3.58
N LEU A 291 3.81 -14.35 -2.39
CA LEU A 291 3.40 -15.74 -2.21
C LEU A 291 1.90 -15.95 -2.02
N LYS A 292 1.20 -14.93 -1.49
CA LYS A 292 -0.23 -14.97 -1.14
C LYS A 292 -0.93 -13.68 -1.59
N PRO A 293 -1.07 -13.44 -2.90
CA PRO A 293 -1.68 -12.21 -3.43
C PRO A 293 -3.16 -12.03 -3.03
N ASP A 294 -3.85 -13.10 -2.67
CA ASP A 294 -5.27 -13.02 -2.24
C ASP A 294 -5.44 -12.51 -0.79
N LYS A 295 -4.37 -12.48 0.00
CA LYS A 295 -4.39 -11.91 1.35
C LYS A 295 -4.16 -10.40 1.30
N THR A 296 -4.55 -9.68 2.35
CA THR A 296 -4.28 -8.23 2.50
C THR A 296 -3.42 -7.90 3.71
N VAL A 297 -3.21 -8.88 4.59
CA VAL A 297 -2.54 -8.71 5.87
C VAL A 297 -1.50 -9.82 6.02
N TYR A 298 -0.25 -9.43 6.23
CA TYR A 298 0.90 -10.33 6.27
C TYR A 298 1.67 -10.16 7.57
N HIS A 299 1.77 -11.22 8.37
CA HIS A 299 2.47 -11.17 9.65
C HIS A 299 3.85 -11.77 9.49
N TYR A 300 4.87 -11.11 10.05
CA TYR A 300 6.25 -11.56 9.93
C TYR A 300 6.45 -13.04 10.30
N ASP A 301 5.86 -13.50 11.40
CA ASP A 301 5.99 -14.90 11.85
C ASP A 301 5.39 -15.92 10.87
N ASP A 302 4.34 -15.53 10.14
CA ASP A 302 3.68 -16.40 9.18
C ASP A 302 4.53 -16.60 7.91
N PHE A 303 5.53 -15.73 7.69
CA PHE A 303 6.39 -15.70 6.51
C PHE A 303 7.89 -15.77 6.85
N LEU A 304 8.28 -16.03 8.10
CA LEU A 304 9.69 -15.99 8.55
C LEU A 304 10.60 -16.90 7.71
N LEU A 305 10.17 -18.14 7.45
CA LEU A 305 10.94 -19.08 6.63
C LEU A 305 11.07 -18.57 5.20
N ASP A 306 9.98 -18.09 4.61
CA ASP A 306 9.98 -17.55 3.26
C ASP A 306 10.88 -16.32 3.12
N ILE A 307 10.86 -15.42 4.11
CA ILE A 307 11.76 -14.26 4.17
C ILE A 307 13.21 -14.71 4.24
N ALA A 308 13.54 -15.70 5.08
CA ALA A 308 14.90 -16.22 5.19
C ALA A 308 15.38 -16.84 3.87
N LEU A 309 14.53 -17.61 3.18
CA LEU A 309 14.86 -18.19 1.88
C LEU A 309 15.02 -17.11 0.80
N ASP A 310 14.17 -16.09 0.78
CA ASP A 310 14.27 -14.96 -0.15
C ASP A 310 15.56 -14.16 0.05
N GLU A 311 15.96 -13.88 1.29
CA GLU A 311 17.20 -13.14 1.58
C GLU A 311 18.45 -13.91 1.12
N VAL A 312 18.45 -15.24 1.27
CA VAL A 312 19.54 -16.09 0.78
C VAL A 312 19.56 -16.11 -0.76
N THR A 313 18.41 -16.36 -1.38
CA THR A 313 18.31 -16.46 -2.85
C THR A 313 18.59 -15.13 -3.55
N SER A 314 18.13 -14.00 -3.00
CA SER A 314 18.32 -12.67 -3.60
C SER A 314 19.75 -12.15 -3.47
N ARG A 315 20.48 -12.48 -2.40
CA ARG A 315 21.85 -12.00 -2.17
C ARG A 315 22.92 -12.89 -2.80
N ILE A 316 22.76 -14.20 -2.74
CA ILE A 316 23.77 -15.16 -3.21
C ILE A 316 23.43 -15.65 -4.63
N GLY A 317 22.14 -15.79 -4.96
CA GLY A 317 21.71 -16.39 -6.22
C GLY A 317 21.77 -17.92 -6.21
N LEU A 318 20.73 -18.56 -6.77
CA LEU A 318 20.60 -20.03 -6.74
C LEU A 318 21.77 -20.78 -7.39
N GLY A 319 22.36 -20.21 -8.45
CA GLY A 319 23.46 -20.85 -9.17
C GLY A 319 24.75 -20.98 -8.35
N LEU A 320 24.96 -20.11 -7.36
CA LEU A 320 26.16 -20.14 -6.51
C LEU A 320 26.02 -21.07 -5.30
N VAL A 321 24.80 -21.49 -4.97
CA VAL A 321 24.50 -22.45 -3.89
C VAL A 321 24.09 -23.81 -4.42
N GLU A 322 24.25 -24.04 -5.73
CA GLU A 322 23.91 -25.31 -6.37
C GLU A 322 24.87 -26.43 -5.94
N PRO A 323 24.35 -27.50 -5.31
CA PRO A 323 25.16 -28.67 -4.97
C PRO A 323 25.70 -29.35 -6.23
N THR A 324 26.91 -29.90 -6.14
CA THR A 324 27.56 -30.53 -7.29
C THR A 324 26.78 -31.73 -7.82
N ALA A 325 26.08 -32.48 -6.95
CA ALA A 325 25.25 -33.57 -7.42
C ALA A 325 24.00 -33.09 -8.16
N VAL A 326 23.40 -31.97 -7.74
CA VAL A 326 22.28 -31.37 -8.47
C VAL A 326 22.73 -30.97 -9.87
N HIS A 327 23.92 -30.37 -10.00
CA HIS A 327 24.49 -30.02 -11.28
C HIS A 327 24.73 -31.25 -12.17
N ALA A 328 25.32 -32.31 -11.61
CA ALA A 328 25.59 -33.56 -12.32
C ALA A 328 24.31 -34.25 -12.81
N LEU A 329 23.30 -34.37 -11.94
CA LEU A 329 22.00 -34.97 -12.28
C LEU A 329 21.25 -34.12 -13.31
N ARG A 330 21.33 -32.79 -13.24
CA ARG A 330 20.70 -31.92 -14.25
C ARG A 330 21.31 -32.14 -15.63
N ARG A 331 22.64 -32.27 -15.72
CA ARG A 331 23.34 -32.55 -16.97
C ARG A 331 22.94 -33.92 -17.52
N GLU A 332 22.90 -34.93 -16.66
CA GLU A 332 22.51 -36.30 -17.04
C GLU A 332 21.06 -36.37 -17.54
N ASP A 333 20.12 -35.73 -16.84
CA ASP A 333 18.72 -35.65 -17.27
C ASP A 333 18.59 -34.95 -18.64
N ALA A 334 19.39 -33.92 -18.91
CA ALA A 334 19.42 -33.24 -20.19
C ALA A 334 20.02 -34.09 -21.34
N GLU A 335 21.04 -34.89 -21.05
CA GLU A 335 21.73 -35.74 -22.04
C GLU A 335 20.94 -37.02 -22.37
N ASN A 336 20.31 -37.63 -21.36
CA ASN A 336 19.72 -38.97 -21.45
C ASN A 336 18.18 -38.99 -21.39
N GLY A 337 17.54 -37.85 -21.15
CA GLY A 337 16.09 -37.77 -20.98
C GLY A 337 15.59 -38.49 -19.71
N THR A 338 16.44 -38.62 -18.70
CA THR A 338 16.10 -39.18 -17.40
C THR A 338 15.40 -38.13 -16.52
N GLU A 339 14.91 -38.56 -15.35
CA GLU A 339 14.22 -37.69 -14.38
C GLU A 339 14.80 -37.90 -12.96
N TYR A 340 16.12 -38.06 -12.88
CA TYR A 340 16.80 -38.35 -11.63
C TYR A 340 16.82 -37.14 -10.70
N LEU A 341 17.01 -35.93 -11.21
CA LEU A 341 16.98 -34.72 -10.41
C LEU A 341 15.60 -34.51 -9.77
N GLU A 342 14.54 -34.74 -10.53
CA GLU A 342 13.18 -34.61 -10.02
C GLU A 342 12.86 -35.71 -9.00
N THR A 343 13.39 -36.91 -9.21
CA THR A 343 13.29 -37.99 -8.22
C THR A 343 14.02 -37.64 -6.92
N LEU A 344 15.24 -37.11 -7.00
CA LEU A 344 16.01 -36.65 -5.83
C LEU A 344 15.27 -35.53 -5.08
N ARG A 345 14.75 -34.53 -5.82
CA ARG A 345 13.96 -33.42 -5.26
C ARG A 345 12.80 -33.93 -4.41
N HIS A 346 11.95 -34.79 -4.98
CA HIS A 346 10.79 -35.34 -4.25
C HIS A 346 11.20 -36.25 -3.09
N TYR A 347 12.29 -37.02 -3.26
CA TYR A 347 12.81 -37.88 -2.21
C TYR A 347 13.29 -37.08 -1.00
N ILE A 348 14.08 -36.03 -1.22
CA ILE A 348 14.60 -35.18 -0.15
C ILE A 348 13.48 -34.36 0.52
N LEU A 349 12.60 -33.72 -0.26
CA LEU A 349 11.51 -32.90 0.29
C LEU A 349 10.44 -33.70 1.04
N SER A 350 10.33 -35.01 0.77
CA SER A 350 9.42 -35.92 1.51
C SER A 350 10.08 -36.56 2.74
N GLY A 351 11.26 -36.10 3.16
CA GLY A 351 11.98 -36.68 4.28
C GLY A 351 12.42 -38.13 4.01
N LYS A 352 12.78 -38.43 2.75
CA LYS A 352 13.16 -39.77 2.26
C LYS A 352 12.06 -40.81 2.34
N ASN A 353 10.81 -40.39 2.37
CA ASN A 353 9.69 -41.32 2.38
C ASN A 353 9.47 -41.88 0.97
N LYS A 354 9.97 -43.09 0.73
CA LYS A 354 9.86 -43.78 -0.57
C LYS A 354 8.41 -43.91 -1.05
N LYS A 355 7.45 -44.16 -0.15
CA LYS A 355 6.02 -44.27 -0.51
C LYS A 355 5.47 -42.91 -0.96
N ALA A 356 5.77 -41.85 -0.22
CA ALA A 356 5.35 -40.49 -0.58
C ALA A 356 6.01 -40.02 -1.88
N THR A 357 7.29 -40.36 -2.08
CA THR A 357 8.04 -40.04 -3.30
C THR A 357 7.44 -40.72 -4.53
N ALA A 358 7.20 -42.03 -4.46
CA ALA A 358 6.60 -42.80 -5.55
C ALA A 358 5.20 -42.27 -5.90
N ALA A 359 4.40 -41.89 -4.89
CA ALA A 359 3.09 -41.31 -5.09
C ALA A 359 3.16 -39.91 -5.74
N ALA A 360 4.07 -39.05 -5.29
CA ALA A 360 4.24 -37.70 -5.84
C ALA A 360 4.69 -37.72 -7.30
N LEU A 361 5.55 -38.68 -7.67
CA LEU A 361 6.03 -38.88 -9.03
C LEU A 361 5.09 -39.74 -9.90
N ASN A 362 4.03 -40.32 -9.32
CA ASN A 362 3.14 -41.28 -9.97
C ASN A 362 3.89 -42.46 -10.64
N ILE A 363 4.89 -43.02 -9.96
CA ILE A 363 5.70 -44.17 -10.45
C ILE A 363 5.56 -45.39 -9.55
N HIS A 364 5.82 -46.57 -10.12
CA HIS A 364 5.85 -47.81 -9.35
C HIS A 364 7.08 -47.85 -8.42
N ARG A 365 6.96 -48.53 -7.27
CA ARG A 365 8.04 -48.66 -6.27
C ARG A 365 9.35 -49.18 -6.84
N ASN A 366 9.29 -50.08 -7.83
CA ASN A 366 10.48 -50.68 -8.44
C ASN A 366 11.24 -49.65 -9.27
N THR A 367 10.51 -48.81 -10.02
CA THR A 367 11.10 -47.70 -10.79
C THR A 367 11.75 -46.69 -9.86
N LEU A 368 11.10 -46.36 -8.73
CA LEU A 368 11.69 -45.48 -7.74
C LEU A 368 13.00 -46.04 -7.17
N LEU A 369 13.02 -47.32 -6.79
CA LEU A 369 14.22 -47.97 -6.24
C LEU A 369 15.38 -47.93 -7.25
N TYR A 370 15.12 -48.28 -8.51
CA TYR A 370 16.11 -48.18 -9.58
C TYR A 370 16.67 -46.76 -9.73
N ARG A 371 15.79 -45.74 -9.76
CA ARG A 371 16.22 -44.34 -9.86
C ARG A 371 17.05 -43.91 -8.64
N LEU A 372 16.66 -44.32 -7.42
CA LEU A 372 17.39 -44.00 -6.19
C LEU A 372 18.75 -44.68 -6.12
N GLU A 373 18.87 -45.95 -6.54
CA GLU A 373 20.16 -46.65 -6.61
C GLU A 373 21.12 -45.92 -7.56
N HIS A 374 20.63 -45.46 -8.71
CA HIS A 374 21.43 -44.67 -9.64
C HIS A 374 21.82 -43.31 -9.07
N ILE A 375 20.89 -42.60 -8.44
CA ILE A 375 21.14 -41.32 -7.78
C ILE A 375 22.21 -41.45 -6.69
N GLU A 376 22.18 -42.53 -5.89
CA GLU A 376 23.21 -42.78 -4.86
C GLU A 376 24.62 -42.92 -5.45
N LEU A 377 24.74 -43.53 -6.64
CA LEU A 377 26.02 -43.65 -7.36
C LEU A 377 26.53 -42.29 -7.87
N VAL A 378 25.63 -41.42 -8.34
CA VAL A 378 25.99 -40.11 -8.92
C VAL A 378 26.25 -39.06 -7.85
N VAL A 379 25.44 -39.02 -6.80
CA VAL A 379 25.56 -38.03 -5.71
C VAL A 379 26.83 -38.25 -4.90
N GLY A 380 27.25 -39.51 -4.73
CA GLY A 380 28.33 -39.88 -3.81
C GLY A 380 27.90 -39.65 -2.37
N GLY A 381 28.08 -40.64 -1.49
CA GLY A 381 27.54 -40.62 -0.13
C GLY A 381 28.03 -39.49 0.81
N ASP A 382 28.85 -38.56 0.33
CA ASP A 382 29.50 -37.49 1.10
C ASP A 382 28.75 -36.14 1.03
N GLU A 383 27.77 -35.95 0.13
CA GLU A 383 27.05 -34.68 0.06
C GLU A 383 26.04 -34.54 1.21
N ALA A 384 26.17 -33.45 1.97
CA ALA A 384 25.37 -33.21 3.17
C ALA A 384 23.88 -33.09 2.85
N GLN A 385 23.08 -33.94 3.48
CA GLN A 385 21.63 -34.02 3.27
C GLN A 385 20.91 -32.71 3.60
N GLU A 386 21.38 -31.99 4.62
CA GLU A 386 20.84 -30.68 4.95
C GLU A 386 21.09 -29.67 3.82
N GLY A 387 22.22 -29.77 3.12
CA GLY A 387 22.56 -28.92 1.97
C GLY A 387 21.61 -29.14 0.79
N LEU A 388 21.35 -30.40 0.42
CA LEU A 388 20.37 -30.74 -0.61
C LEU A 388 18.96 -30.28 -0.24
N PHE A 389 18.55 -30.50 1.01
CA PHE A 389 17.24 -30.05 1.49
C PHE A 389 17.10 -28.54 1.43
N LEU A 390 18.09 -27.79 1.91
CA LEU A 390 18.11 -26.34 1.83
C LEU A 390 18.07 -25.85 0.37
N TYR A 391 18.88 -26.43 -0.51
CA TYR A 391 18.88 -26.06 -1.93
C TYR A 391 17.50 -26.24 -2.58
N PHE A 392 16.85 -27.39 -2.37
CA PHE A 392 15.52 -27.61 -2.95
C PHE A 392 14.45 -26.70 -2.35
N LEU A 393 14.59 -26.28 -1.08
CA LEU A 393 13.73 -25.24 -0.49
C LEU A 393 13.94 -23.88 -1.15
N LEU A 394 15.20 -23.47 -1.33
CA LEU A 394 15.55 -22.21 -1.99
C LEU A 394 15.04 -22.19 -3.44
N GLU A 395 15.25 -23.28 -4.18
CA GLU A 395 14.80 -23.39 -5.56
C GLU A 395 13.26 -23.35 -5.67
N ARG A 396 12.55 -24.05 -4.79
CA ARG A 396 11.08 -24.00 -4.75
C ARG A 396 10.59 -22.59 -4.45
N HIS A 397 11.16 -21.96 -3.41
CA HIS A 397 10.77 -20.61 -3.00
C HIS A 397 10.99 -19.58 -4.12
N ALA A 398 12.14 -19.62 -4.81
CA ALA A 398 12.41 -18.70 -5.92
C ALA A 398 11.35 -18.83 -7.05
N LYS A 399 10.98 -20.08 -7.41
CA LYS A 399 9.94 -20.34 -8.41
C LYS A 399 8.58 -19.79 -7.96
N ASP A 400 8.22 -19.99 -6.70
CA ASP A 400 6.95 -19.50 -6.15
C ASP A 400 6.87 -17.96 -6.15
N VAL A 401 7.97 -17.29 -5.78
CA VAL A 401 8.07 -15.82 -5.83
C VAL A 401 8.00 -15.28 -7.26
N GLU A 402 8.69 -15.91 -8.21
CA GLU A 402 8.64 -15.52 -9.64
C GLU A 402 7.25 -15.70 -10.25
N ALA A 403 6.58 -16.82 -9.92
CA ALA A 403 5.21 -17.08 -10.35
C ALA A 403 4.25 -16.01 -9.79
N GLY A 404 4.39 -15.66 -8.51
CA GLY A 404 3.61 -14.62 -7.86
C GLY A 404 3.79 -13.23 -8.48
N LYS A 405 5.04 -12.83 -8.76
CA LYS A 405 5.36 -11.58 -9.47
C LYS A 405 4.74 -11.55 -10.86
N SER A 406 4.81 -12.66 -11.60
CA SER A 406 4.27 -12.77 -12.97
C SER A 406 2.74 -12.70 -13.00
N ALA A 407 2.07 -13.34 -12.03
CA ALA A 407 0.63 -13.26 -11.89
C ALA A 407 0.17 -11.82 -11.59
N ARG A 408 0.88 -11.12 -10.70
CA ARG A 408 0.59 -9.72 -10.36
C ARG A 408 0.81 -8.77 -11.54
N ALA A 409 1.87 -8.99 -12.31
CA ALA A 409 2.08 -8.24 -13.54
C ALA A 409 0.85 -8.40 -14.43
N ARG A 410 0.40 -9.61 -14.77
CA ARG A 410 -0.77 -9.81 -15.65
C ARG A 410 -2.05 -9.12 -15.17
N VAL A 411 -2.37 -9.16 -13.87
CA VAL A 411 -3.54 -8.45 -13.31
C VAL A 411 -3.45 -6.93 -13.48
N SER A 412 -2.24 -6.36 -13.40
CA SER A 412 -2.05 -4.92 -13.65
C SER A 412 -2.34 -4.53 -15.11
N TRP A 413 -2.12 -5.44 -16.07
CA TRP A 413 -2.29 -5.15 -17.51
C TRP A 413 -3.75 -5.36 -17.93
N GLU A 414 -4.44 -6.34 -17.33
CA GLU A 414 -5.88 -6.53 -17.53
C GLU A 414 -6.72 -5.39 -16.92
N ASN A 415 -6.23 -4.75 -15.84
CA ASN A 415 -6.85 -3.53 -15.30
C ASN A 415 -6.50 -2.26 -16.09
N ASP A 416 -5.39 -2.23 -16.84
CA ASP A 416 -5.03 -1.13 -17.76
C ASP A 416 -5.84 -1.20 -19.07
N GLU A 417 -6.33 -2.37 -19.48
CA GLU A 417 -7.31 -2.48 -20.56
C GLU A 417 -8.73 -2.24 -20.03
N GLY A 418 -9.07 -0.96 -19.80
CA GLY A 418 -10.46 -0.55 -19.59
C GLY A 418 -11.40 -1.07 -20.70
N PRO A 419 -12.73 -1.11 -20.46
CA PRO A 419 -13.70 -1.68 -21.38
C PRO A 419 -13.84 -0.80 -22.63
N GLY A 420 -12.90 -0.92 -23.56
CA GLY A 420 -12.83 -0.12 -24.78
C GLY A 420 -12.03 -0.77 -25.91
N GLY A 421 -11.35 -1.89 -25.66
CA GLY A 421 -10.62 -2.65 -26.68
C GLY A 421 -11.51 -3.57 -27.52
N ARG A 422 -12.53 -3.05 -28.22
CA ARG A 422 -13.08 -3.79 -29.36
C ARG A 422 -12.04 -3.75 -30.47
N ARG A 423 -11.40 -4.91 -30.70
CA ARG A 423 -10.66 -5.20 -31.93
C ARG A 423 -11.49 -4.75 -33.14
N VAL A 424 -10.92 -3.88 -33.95
CA VAL A 424 -11.20 -3.78 -35.38
C VAL A 424 -9.95 -4.22 -36.10
#